data_AF-A0A2V6JMM4-F1
#
_entry.id   AF-A0A2V6JMM4-F1
#
_cell.length_a   1.000
_cell.length_b   1.000
_cell.length_c   1.000
_cell.angle_alpha   90.00
_cell.angle_beta   90.00
_cell.angle_gamma   90.00
#
_symmetry.space_group_name_H-M   'P 1'
#
loop_
_entity.id
_entity.type
_entity.pdbx_description
1 polymer ?
#
loop_
_entity_poly.entity_id
_entity_poly.type
_entity_poly.pdbx_seq_one_letter_code
_entity_poly.pdbx_strand_id
1 'polypeptide(L)'
;MHFVALAVTIGIAFAGLVSADENAGAGWAEENVRVVQMKLHEAGLYFGDIDGAYSSELAAALGRYQIRNRLPITGQLDTETSKALDAKPAVATTAADRTRSSETWRRLRMSNQQTPNNARETSSSRSAGTPGSGAEMPARSPPTATTPLFSGSTEPASAPPATASDTVSSSPGFSTERLRDYVGAFVLAGLDPHVGSETEFFADRVQYYDEGVIGREKIRKDLERYAARWPDRRFWLDGDITVDPQNGNRVRVTFPLRYELRNGAKHSSGKISKTLVLKPAGDDLQIVAVNERKAG
;
A
#
# COMPACT_ATOMS: atom_id res chain seq x y z
N MET A 1 -17.59 -13.42 -26.88
CA MET A 1 -16.63 -13.65 -25.78
C MET A 1 -17.08 -12.77 -24.63
N HIS A 2 -17.56 -13.38 -23.55
CA HIS A 2 -18.31 -12.68 -22.49
C HIS A 2 -17.35 -11.95 -21.55
N PHE A 3 -17.56 -10.63 -21.47
CA PHE A 3 -16.88 -9.68 -20.62
C PHE A 3 -17.20 -9.97 -19.15
N VAL A 4 -16.19 -10.24 -18.31
CA VAL A 4 -16.33 -10.04 -16.86
C VAL A 4 -15.77 -8.67 -16.52
N ALA A 5 -16.53 -7.67 -16.94
CA ALA A 5 -16.61 -6.36 -16.31
C ALA A 5 -18.11 -6.09 -16.30
N LEU A 6 -18.75 -6.33 -15.15
CA LEU A 6 -20.19 -6.24 -14.94
C LEU A 6 -20.82 -5.09 -15.75
N ALA A 7 -21.73 -5.46 -16.65
CA ALA A 7 -22.46 -4.56 -17.53
C ALA A 7 -23.36 -3.62 -16.70
N VAL A 8 -23.28 -2.30 -16.94
CA VAL A 8 -24.25 -1.34 -16.40
C VAL A 8 -24.63 -0.31 -17.46
N THR A 9 -25.93 -0.02 -17.43
CA THR A 9 -26.78 0.75 -18.33
C THR A 9 -26.62 2.27 -18.17
N ILE A 10 -26.97 3.02 -19.22
CA ILE A 10 -26.56 4.40 -19.50
C ILE A 10 -27.61 5.42 -19.04
N GLY A 11 -27.19 6.52 -18.40
CA GLY A 11 -28.03 7.70 -18.13
C GLY A 11 -27.20 8.98 -18.10
N ILE A 12 -27.62 9.98 -18.87
CA ILE A 12 -26.86 11.18 -19.30
C ILE A 12 -27.18 12.41 -18.44
N ALA A 13 -26.17 13.20 -18.02
CA ALA A 13 -26.28 14.66 -17.79
C ALA A 13 -24.88 15.35 -17.62
N PHE A 14 -24.79 16.65 -17.92
CA PHE A 14 -23.61 17.46 -18.35
C PHE A 14 -23.15 18.58 -17.38
N ALA A 15 -21.96 19.16 -17.70
CA ALA A 15 -21.39 20.51 -17.42
C ALA A 15 -20.77 20.77 -16.01
N GLY A 16 -19.65 21.51 -15.82
CA GLY A 16 -18.75 22.33 -16.65
C GLY A 16 -17.58 22.85 -15.77
N LEU A 17 -16.49 23.36 -16.37
CA LEU A 17 -15.23 23.76 -15.70
C LEU A 17 -15.06 25.28 -15.64
N VAL A 18 -14.48 25.81 -14.54
CA VAL A 18 -14.01 27.20 -14.41
C VAL A 18 -12.53 27.18 -13.96
N SER A 19 -11.69 27.98 -14.61
CA SER A 19 -10.28 28.23 -14.26
C SER A 19 -10.14 29.51 -13.44
N ALA A 20 -9.20 29.54 -12.49
CA ALA A 20 -8.86 30.71 -11.67
C ALA A 20 -7.32 30.89 -11.55
N ASP A 21 -6.95 32.15 -11.38
CA ASP A 21 -5.65 32.84 -11.50
C ASP A 21 -4.51 32.36 -10.56
N GLU A 22 -3.27 32.21 -11.06
CA GLU A 22 -2.20 31.38 -10.46
C GLU A 22 -1.23 32.08 -9.48
N ASN A 23 -1.16 33.42 -9.35
CA ASN A 23 0.01 34.04 -8.69
C ASN A 23 -0.19 34.53 -7.24
N ALA A 24 -1.41 34.76 -6.77
CA ALA A 24 -1.71 34.85 -5.33
C ALA A 24 -1.89 33.45 -4.70
N GLY A 25 -1.85 32.40 -5.55
CA GLY A 25 -2.04 30.98 -5.32
C GLY A 25 -0.99 30.30 -4.42
N ALA A 26 0.27 30.61 -4.67
CA ALA A 26 1.38 29.76 -4.25
C ALA A 26 1.62 29.75 -2.74
N GLY A 27 1.65 30.91 -2.08
CA GLY A 27 1.97 31.00 -0.65
C GLY A 27 0.92 30.38 0.27
N TRP A 28 -0.37 30.47 -0.09
CA TRP A 28 -1.42 29.78 0.70
C TRP A 28 -1.48 28.29 0.38
N ALA A 29 -1.11 27.87 -0.83
CA ALA A 29 -1.04 26.46 -1.20
C ALA A 29 0.07 25.76 -0.43
N GLU A 30 1.26 26.36 -0.33
CA GLU A 30 2.38 25.83 0.48
C GLU A 30 2.01 25.71 1.95
N GLU A 31 1.39 26.76 2.52
CA GLU A 31 0.97 26.73 3.93
C GLU A 31 -0.11 25.66 4.17
N ASN A 32 -1.05 25.53 3.24
CA ASN A 32 -2.05 24.46 3.30
C ASN A 32 -1.41 23.07 3.20
N VAL A 33 -0.35 22.90 2.39
CA VAL A 33 0.41 21.66 2.31
C VAL A 33 1.12 21.37 3.63
N ARG A 34 1.71 22.37 4.31
CA ARG A 34 2.29 22.18 5.66
C ARG A 34 1.27 21.70 6.68
N VAL A 35 0.08 22.31 6.68
CA VAL A 35 -1.03 21.89 7.55
C VAL A 35 -1.40 20.42 7.29
N VAL A 36 -1.45 20.01 6.03
CA VAL A 36 -1.76 18.63 5.64
C VAL A 36 -0.64 17.66 6.03
N GLN A 37 0.62 18.01 5.77
CA GLN A 37 1.79 17.24 6.19
C GLN A 37 1.78 17.02 7.71
N MET A 38 1.53 18.07 8.49
CA MET A 38 1.42 18.00 9.96
C MET A 38 0.31 17.05 10.40
N LYS A 39 -0.91 17.19 9.85
CA LYS A 39 -2.05 16.29 10.18
C LYS A 39 -1.77 14.84 9.82
N LEU A 40 -1.14 14.59 8.67
CA LEU A 40 -0.78 13.23 8.25
C LEU A 40 0.37 12.66 9.09
N HIS A 41 1.28 13.50 9.57
CA HIS A 41 2.34 13.11 10.51
C HIS A 41 1.76 12.74 11.87
N GLU A 42 0.86 13.55 12.43
CA GLU A 42 0.12 13.25 13.66
C GLU A 42 -0.72 11.95 13.55
N ALA A 43 -1.26 11.67 12.37
CA ALA A 43 -1.97 10.42 12.08
C ALA A 43 -1.05 9.20 11.92
N GLY A 44 0.27 9.39 11.93
CA GLY A 44 1.28 8.36 11.71
C GLY A 44 1.33 7.82 10.27
N LEU A 45 0.97 8.65 9.28
CA LEU A 45 0.89 8.26 7.87
C LEU A 45 1.96 8.94 6.99
N TYR A 46 2.52 10.06 7.46
CA TYR A 46 3.58 10.83 6.81
C TYR A 46 4.81 10.92 7.72
N PHE A 47 5.99 10.66 7.16
CA PHE A 47 7.25 10.60 7.93
C PHE A 47 8.35 11.49 7.34
N GLY A 48 8.04 12.25 6.28
CA GLY A 48 8.93 13.21 5.66
C GLY A 48 8.89 14.57 6.36
N ASP A 49 9.66 15.52 5.83
CA ASP A 49 9.74 16.87 6.36
C ASP A 49 8.43 17.65 6.14
N ILE A 50 8.09 18.53 7.08
CA ILE A 50 6.95 19.45 6.99
C ILE A 50 7.43 20.76 6.35
N ASP A 51 7.75 20.69 5.07
CA ASP A 51 8.38 21.78 4.29
C ASP A 51 7.37 22.60 3.46
N GLY A 52 6.15 22.11 3.27
CA GLY A 52 5.14 22.69 2.39
C GLY A 52 5.24 22.22 0.93
N ALA A 53 6.12 21.26 0.64
CA ALA A 53 6.30 20.71 -0.69
C ALA A 53 5.36 19.53 -0.97
N TYR A 54 4.78 19.51 -2.17
CA TYR A 54 3.97 18.39 -2.62
C TYR A 54 4.86 17.24 -3.12
N SER A 55 5.37 16.44 -2.19
CA SER A 55 6.28 15.32 -2.48
C SER A 55 5.54 14.04 -2.84
N SER A 56 6.24 13.10 -3.48
CA SER A 56 5.71 11.73 -3.70
C SER A 56 5.45 10.97 -2.39
N GLU A 57 6.13 11.35 -1.30
CA GLU A 57 5.88 10.79 0.02
C GLU A 57 4.56 11.34 0.59
N LEU A 58 4.28 12.62 0.40
CA LEU A 58 3.00 13.21 0.76
C LEU A 58 1.85 12.56 -0.03
N ALA A 59 2.02 12.35 -1.33
CA ALA A 59 1.03 11.66 -2.16
C ALA A 59 0.76 10.22 -1.67
N ALA A 60 1.81 9.50 -1.25
CA ALA A 60 1.64 8.17 -0.66
C ALA A 60 0.90 8.24 0.69
N ALA A 61 1.24 9.20 1.55
CA ALA A 61 0.55 9.43 2.82
C ALA A 61 -0.93 9.79 2.62
N LEU A 62 -1.26 10.60 1.60
CA LEU A 62 -2.64 10.89 1.19
C LEU A 62 -3.37 9.63 0.74
N GLY A 63 -2.72 8.78 -0.07
CA GLY A 63 -3.28 7.47 -0.45
C GLY A 63 -3.59 6.59 0.77
N ARG A 64 -2.68 6.52 1.75
CA ARG A 64 -2.91 5.79 3.01
C ARG A 64 -4.08 6.38 3.80
N TYR A 65 -4.13 7.70 3.90
CA TYR A 65 -5.20 8.40 4.59
C TYR A 65 -6.56 8.13 3.94
N GLN A 66 -6.63 8.17 2.60
CA GLN A 66 -7.84 7.87 1.85
C GLN A 66 -8.31 6.42 2.08
N ILE A 67 -7.39 5.46 2.03
CA ILE A 67 -7.67 4.05 2.32
C ILE A 67 -8.21 3.88 3.74
N ARG A 68 -7.54 4.50 4.74
CA ARG A 68 -7.91 4.38 6.15
C ARG A 68 -9.27 5.02 6.47
N ASN A 69 -9.62 6.11 5.76
CA ASN A 69 -10.87 6.85 5.96
C ASN A 69 -11.97 6.50 4.95
N ARG A 70 -11.77 5.47 4.12
CA ARG A 70 -12.73 4.99 3.10
C ARG A 70 -13.15 6.09 2.10
N LEU A 71 -12.20 6.94 1.73
CA LEU A 71 -12.33 7.98 0.72
C LEU A 71 -11.97 7.43 -0.67
N PRO A 72 -12.27 8.14 -1.78
CA PRO A 72 -11.76 7.77 -3.09
C PRO A 72 -10.24 7.68 -3.05
N ILE A 73 -9.71 6.58 -3.59
CA ILE A 73 -8.26 6.37 -3.61
C ILE A 73 -7.71 7.08 -4.84
N THR A 74 -7.16 8.28 -4.65
CA THR A 74 -6.62 9.14 -5.71
C THR A 74 -5.14 9.47 -5.49
N GLY A 75 -4.65 9.36 -4.25
CA GLY A 75 -3.31 9.81 -3.84
C GLY A 75 -3.16 11.33 -3.88
N GLN A 76 -4.27 12.07 -4.02
CA GLN A 76 -4.29 13.52 -4.21
C GLN A 76 -5.01 14.23 -3.06
N LEU A 77 -4.69 15.51 -2.84
CA LEU A 77 -5.41 16.36 -1.89
C LEU A 77 -6.68 16.94 -2.56
N ASP A 78 -7.57 16.03 -2.97
CA ASP A 78 -8.85 16.35 -3.59
C ASP A 78 -9.86 16.94 -2.60
N THR A 79 -11.01 17.41 -3.09
CA THR A 79 -12.04 18.07 -2.28
C THR A 79 -12.55 17.22 -1.12
N GLU A 80 -12.69 15.90 -1.32
CA GLU A 80 -13.17 14.99 -0.27
C GLU A 80 -12.08 14.78 0.79
N THR A 81 -10.84 14.61 0.35
CA THR A 81 -9.67 14.43 1.21
C THR A 81 -9.34 15.69 1.99
N SER A 82 -9.39 16.87 1.36
CA SER A 82 -9.16 18.14 2.04
C SER A 82 -10.24 18.42 3.08
N LYS A 83 -11.50 18.11 2.77
CA LYS A 83 -12.60 18.23 3.73
C LYS A 83 -12.40 17.30 4.94
N ALA A 84 -12.04 16.04 4.70
CA ALA A 84 -11.80 15.09 5.79
C ALA A 84 -10.59 15.48 6.67
N LEU A 85 -9.59 16.13 6.07
CA LEU A 85 -8.43 16.68 6.77
C LEU A 85 -8.69 18.07 7.35
N ASP A 86 -9.89 18.64 7.29
CA ASP A 86 -10.17 20.05 7.65
C ASP A 86 -9.10 21.01 7.09
N ALA A 87 -8.78 20.85 5.81
CA ALA A 87 -7.79 21.60 5.06
C ALA A 87 -8.42 22.19 3.79
N LYS A 88 -7.73 23.14 3.16
CA LYS A 88 -8.15 23.65 1.85
C LYS A 88 -7.74 22.66 0.76
N PRO A 89 -8.48 22.57 -0.35
CA PRO A 89 -8.06 21.74 -1.48
C PRO A 89 -6.79 22.34 -2.12
N ALA A 90 -5.77 21.51 -2.34
CA ALA A 90 -4.51 21.94 -2.95
C ALA A 90 -4.44 21.59 -4.45
N VAL A 91 -5.35 22.15 -5.25
CA VAL A 91 -5.25 22.30 -6.71
C VAL A 91 -5.96 21.24 -7.59
N ALA A 92 -6.42 21.74 -8.74
CA ALA A 92 -6.80 20.96 -9.93
C ALA A 92 -5.57 20.26 -10.55
N THR A 93 -5.69 18.96 -10.81
CA THR A 93 -4.65 18.09 -11.37
C THR A 93 -3.86 18.71 -12.54
N THR A 94 -2.56 18.91 -12.38
CA THR A 94 -1.61 19.31 -13.45
C THR A 94 -0.94 18.10 -14.11
N ALA A 95 -0.28 18.30 -15.26
CA ALA A 95 0.48 17.23 -15.92
C ALA A 95 1.66 16.70 -15.09
N ALA A 96 2.22 17.52 -14.19
CA ALA A 96 3.25 17.09 -13.24
C ALA A 96 2.67 16.15 -12.15
N ASP A 97 1.39 16.30 -11.79
CA ASP A 97 0.70 15.39 -10.86
C ASP A 97 0.50 14.00 -11.45
N ARG A 98 0.43 13.89 -12.78
CA ARG A 98 0.29 12.61 -13.49
C ARG A 98 1.57 11.77 -13.44
N THR A 99 2.74 12.37 -13.63
CA THR A 99 4.03 11.67 -13.46
C THR A 99 4.27 11.28 -12.00
N ARG A 100 3.86 12.13 -11.05
CA ARG A 100 3.90 11.83 -9.61
C ARG A 100 2.98 10.68 -9.21
N SER A 101 1.87 10.46 -9.92
CA SER A 101 0.97 9.31 -9.69
C SER A 101 1.73 7.99 -9.82
N SER A 102 2.61 7.87 -10.83
CA SER A 102 3.41 6.66 -11.04
C SER A 102 4.43 6.38 -9.93
N GLU A 103 5.05 7.43 -9.39
CA GLU A 103 5.95 7.30 -8.24
C GLU A 103 5.20 6.96 -6.95
N THR A 104 4.00 7.51 -6.79
CA THR A 104 3.15 7.34 -5.61
C THR A 104 2.80 5.87 -5.39
N TRP A 105 2.26 5.20 -6.42
CA TRP A 105 1.91 3.79 -6.28
C TRP A 105 3.15 2.90 -6.15
N ARG A 106 4.27 3.22 -6.81
CA ARG A 106 5.53 2.47 -6.66
C ARG A 106 6.06 2.53 -5.22
N ARG A 107 5.99 3.70 -4.58
CA ARG A 107 6.37 3.85 -3.16
C ARG A 107 5.45 3.07 -2.23
N LEU A 108 4.14 3.13 -2.44
CA LEU A 108 3.18 2.34 -1.65
C LEU A 108 3.39 0.83 -1.85
N ARG A 109 3.71 0.39 -3.06
CA ARG A 109 4.00 -1.03 -3.33
C ARG A 109 5.24 -1.53 -2.56
N MET A 110 6.28 -0.72 -2.52
CA MET A 110 7.57 -1.06 -1.94
C MET A 110 7.66 -0.72 -0.44
N SER A 111 6.58 -0.28 0.20
CA SER A 111 6.61 0.12 1.61
C SER A 111 6.82 -1.10 2.52
N ASN A 112 8.09 -1.40 2.79
CA ASN A 112 8.48 -2.06 4.03
C ASN A 112 8.62 -0.93 5.04
N GLN A 113 7.71 -0.82 6.00
CA GLN A 113 7.68 0.21 7.04
C GLN A 113 9.09 0.75 7.36
N GLN A 114 9.46 1.87 6.71
CA GLN A 114 10.54 2.71 7.18
C GLN A 114 9.90 3.51 8.32
N THR A 115 9.83 2.91 9.50
CA THR A 115 10.07 3.70 10.68
C THR A 115 11.46 4.28 10.48
N PRO A 116 11.65 5.61 10.36
CA PRO A 116 12.99 6.16 10.40
C PRO A 116 13.54 5.76 11.77
N ASN A 117 14.55 4.91 11.75
CA ASN A 117 15.31 4.53 12.93
C ASN A 117 16.22 5.72 13.31
N ASN A 118 15.63 6.90 13.47
CA ASN A 118 16.34 8.14 13.75
C ASN A 118 16.38 8.35 15.27
N ALA A 119 17.00 7.40 15.96
CA ALA A 119 17.30 7.50 17.39
C ALA A 119 18.71 6.99 17.74
N ARG A 120 19.60 6.79 16.77
CA ARG A 120 20.98 6.32 17.06
C ARG A 120 22.13 7.03 16.34
N GLU A 121 21.90 8.23 15.81
CA GLU A 121 22.99 9.05 15.26
C GLU A 121 23.04 10.47 15.85
N THR A 122 22.82 10.59 17.16
CA THR A 122 23.15 11.82 17.90
C THR A 122 23.84 11.46 19.21
N SER A 123 24.97 10.75 19.14
CA SER A 123 26.04 10.80 20.17
C SER A 123 27.14 9.77 19.86
N SER A 124 28.11 10.15 19.03
CA SER A 124 29.50 9.65 19.12
C SER A 124 30.41 10.43 18.18
N SER A 125 30.68 11.68 18.53
CA SER A 125 31.76 12.48 17.93
C SER A 125 32.40 13.40 18.98
N ARG A 126 33.09 12.76 19.94
CA ARG A 126 34.23 13.26 20.75
C ARG A 126 34.64 12.08 21.65
N SER A 127 35.83 11.50 21.62
CA SER A 127 37.15 12.12 21.60
C SER A 127 38.22 11.18 21.03
N ALA A 128 39.35 11.78 20.67
CA ALA A 128 40.52 11.27 19.98
C ALA A 128 41.24 10.05 20.62
N GLY A 129 41.91 9.24 19.78
CA GLY A 129 42.99 8.32 20.18
C GLY A 129 44.29 9.08 20.54
N THR A 130 45.39 8.53 21.07
CA THR A 130 46.08 7.20 21.07
C THR A 130 47.34 7.39 22.00
N PRO A 131 48.32 6.47 22.25
CA PRO A 131 48.44 5.01 22.54
C PRO A 131 49.17 4.65 23.88
N GLY A 132 49.27 3.35 24.23
CA GLY A 132 50.55 2.79 24.76
C GLY A 132 50.54 1.64 25.80
N SER A 133 50.84 0.42 25.32
CA SER A 133 51.77 -0.61 25.86
C SER A 133 51.54 -1.39 27.17
N GLY A 134 51.78 -2.72 27.10
CA GLY A 134 52.18 -3.62 28.21
C GLY A 134 51.19 -4.78 28.46
N ALA A 135 51.25 -5.91 27.76
CA ALA A 135 52.12 -7.09 27.97
C ALA A 135 51.47 -8.18 28.87
N GLU A 136 51.76 -9.44 28.49
CA GLU A 136 51.78 -10.66 29.32
C GLU A 136 50.56 -11.62 29.32
N MET A 137 50.59 -12.57 28.37
CA MET A 137 50.24 -14.00 28.57
C MET A 137 51.37 -14.67 29.39
N PRO A 138 51.25 -15.91 29.99
CA PRO A 138 50.37 -17.02 29.57
C PRO A 138 49.84 -17.99 30.68
N ALA A 139 49.02 -18.94 30.22
CA ALA A 139 49.16 -20.40 30.44
C ALA A 139 48.15 -21.19 31.33
N ARG A 140 47.78 -22.35 30.74
CA ARG A 140 47.37 -23.66 31.31
C ARG A 140 45.86 -23.99 31.39
N SER A 141 45.42 -24.80 30.43
CA SER A 141 44.48 -25.93 30.61
C SER A 141 45.22 -27.11 31.31
N PRO A 142 44.62 -28.30 31.63
CA PRO A 142 43.24 -28.84 31.47
C PRO A 142 42.80 -29.65 32.75
N PRO A 143 42.14 -30.85 32.72
CA PRO A 143 40.86 -31.32 32.13
C PRO A 143 39.88 -31.91 33.21
N THR A 144 38.73 -32.45 32.76
CA THR A 144 38.15 -33.78 33.16
C THR A 144 36.70 -33.79 33.67
N ALA A 145 35.83 -34.27 32.77
CA ALA A 145 34.81 -35.32 32.90
C ALA A 145 33.53 -35.20 33.78
N THR A 146 32.50 -35.84 33.21
CA THR A 146 31.49 -36.70 33.86
C THR A 146 30.08 -36.10 34.03
N THR A 147 29.19 -36.49 33.10
CA THR A 147 27.74 -36.65 33.29
C THR A 147 27.40 -37.56 34.48
N PRO A 148 26.25 -37.37 35.11
CA PRO A 148 25.22 -38.40 34.94
C PRO A 148 23.79 -37.86 34.73
N LEU A 149 22.98 -38.75 34.16
CA LEU A 149 21.52 -38.68 33.97
C LEU A 149 20.78 -38.79 35.31
N PHE A 150 19.68 -38.05 35.48
CA PHE A 150 18.54 -38.47 36.31
C PHE A 150 17.22 -37.93 35.73
N SER A 151 16.30 -38.86 35.48
CA SER A 151 14.91 -38.62 35.09
C SER A 151 14.04 -38.38 36.34
N GLY A 152 13.04 -37.51 36.22
CA GLY A 152 11.96 -37.35 37.19
C GLY A 152 10.67 -36.92 36.48
N SER A 153 9.70 -37.82 36.44
CA SER A 153 8.37 -37.68 35.84
C SER A 153 7.37 -37.11 36.86
N THR A 154 6.55 -36.13 36.48
CA THR A 154 5.27 -35.86 37.15
C THR A 154 4.20 -35.38 36.16
N GLU A 155 3.02 -35.96 36.33
CA GLU A 155 1.76 -35.88 35.58
C GLU A 155 1.01 -34.51 35.64
N PRO A 156 -0.09 -34.33 34.86
CA PRO A 156 -0.62 -33.04 34.43
C PRO A 156 -1.65 -32.41 35.38
N ALA A 157 -1.77 -31.09 35.31
CA ALA A 157 -2.93 -30.35 35.81
C ALA A 157 -3.33 -29.26 34.82
N SER A 158 -4.60 -29.32 34.41
CA SER A 158 -5.29 -28.42 33.50
C SER A 158 -5.11 -26.94 33.86
N ALA A 159 -4.74 -26.14 32.85
CA ALA A 159 -4.97 -24.70 32.82
C ALA A 159 -5.78 -24.36 31.54
N PRO A 160 -6.74 -23.42 31.59
CA PRO A 160 -7.64 -23.09 30.49
C PRO A 160 -6.89 -22.54 29.26
N PRO A 161 -7.46 -22.62 28.04
CA PRO A 161 -6.85 -21.99 26.88
C PRO A 161 -6.90 -20.47 27.08
N ALA A 162 -5.78 -19.89 27.49
CA ALA A 162 -5.57 -18.47 27.34
C ALA A 162 -5.67 -18.16 25.84
N THR A 163 -6.59 -17.26 25.55
CA THR A 163 -6.86 -16.61 24.27
C THR A 163 -5.60 -16.48 23.42
N ALA A 164 -5.45 -17.36 22.42
CA ALA A 164 -4.48 -17.21 21.36
C ALA A 164 -5.03 -16.17 20.35
N SER A 165 -5.07 -14.92 20.78
CA SER A 165 -5.07 -13.78 19.87
C SER A 165 -3.69 -13.14 20.01
N ASP A 166 -3.04 -12.87 18.88
CA ASP A 166 -1.75 -12.15 18.75
C ASP A 166 -0.45 -12.95 18.63
N THR A 167 -0.49 -14.19 18.14
CA THR A 167 0.74 -14.83 17.63
C THR A 167 0.50 -15.64 16.35
N VAL A 168 0.14 -14.97 15.26
CA VAL A 168 0.48 -15.48 13.93
C VAL A 168 1.65 -14.65 13.43
N SER A 169 2.84 -15.23 13.62
CA SER A 169 4.14 -14.73 13.20
C SER A 169 4.10 -14.06 11.83
N SER A 170 4.17 -12.74 11.84
CA SER A 170 4.34 -11.89 10.69
C SER A 170 5.69 -12.18 10.03
N SER A 171 5.68 -12.93 8.92
CA SER A 171 6.76 -12.75 7.96
C SER A 171 6.75 -11.27 7.55
N PRO A 172 7.89 -10.53 7.58
CA PRO A 172 7.92 -9.10 7.29
C PRO A 172 7.26 -8.72 5.95
N GLY A 173 7.22 -9.67 5.01
CA GLY A 173 6.57 -9.52 3.70
C GLY A 173 5.04 -9.46 3.69
N PHE A 174 4.35 -9.86 4.78
CA PHE A 174 2.89 -10.01 4.80
C PHE A 174 2.20 -9.32 5.99
N SER A 175 2.80 -8.28 6.57
CA SER A 175 2.09 -7.49 7.59
C SER A 175 0.80 -6.88 7.01
N THR A 176 -0.22 -6.74 7.85
CA THR A 176 -1.53 -6.21 7.45
C THR A 176 -1.40 -4.81 6.83
N GLU A 177 -0.53 -3.96 7.38
CA GLU A 177 -0.24 -2.62 6.89
C GLU A 177 0.42 -2.65 5.52
N ARG A 178 1.42 -3.53 5.32
CA ARG A 178 2.07 -3.71 4.02
C ARG A 178 1.08 -4.19 2.97
N LEU A 179 0.17 -5.11 3.32
CA LEU A 179 -0.86 -5.59 2.40
C LEU A 179 -1.90 -4.51 2.07
N ARG A 180 -2.26 -3.65 3.03
CA ARG A 180 -3.11 -2.47 2.77
C ARG A 180 -2.45 -1.49 1.81
N ASP A 181 -1.19 -1.15 2.05
CA ASP A 181 -0.40 -0.29 1.16
C ASP A 181 -0.27 -0.91 -0.25
N TYR A 182 -0.01 -2.22 -0.33
CA TYR A 182 0.05 -2.95 -1.60
C TYR A 182 -1.27 -2.92 -2.37
N VAL A 183 -2.40 -3.11 -1.68
CA VAL A 183 -3.74 -3.01 -2.30
C VAL A 183 -4.02 -1.58 -2.76
N GLY A 184 -3.65 -0.58 -1.96
CA GLY A 184 -3.74 0.83 -2.34
C GLY A 184 -2.93 1.16 -3.59
N ALA A 185 -1.68 0.71 -3.63
CA ALA A 185 -0.78 0.84 -4.77
C ALA A 185 -1.39 0.19 -6.02
N PHE A 186 -1.94 -1.01 -5.89
CA PHE A 186 -2.58 -1.72 -6.99
C PHE A 186 -3.80 -0.97 -7.55
N VAL A 187 -4.63 -0.39 -6.69
CA VAL A 187 -5.76 0.46 -7.12
C VAL A 187 -5.27 1.72 -7.83
N LEU A 188 -4.26 2.41 -7.28
CA LEU A 188 -3.69 3.61 -7.90
C LEU A 188 -3.02 3.32 -9.25
N ALA A 189 -2.34 2.18 -9.39
CA ALA A 189 -1.74 1.77 -10.66
C ALA A 189 -2.78 1.52 -11.77
N GLY A 190 -4.00 1.10 -11.42
CA GLY A 190 -5.13 0.99 -12.36
C GLY A 190 -5.75 2.35 -12.76
N LEU A 191 -5.47 3.41 -11.98
CA LEU A 191 -5.84 4.79 -12.27
C LEU A 191 -4.72 5.59 -12.94
N ASP A 192 -3.52 5.00 -13.09
CA ASP A 192 -2.35 5.66 -13.66
C ASP A 192 -2.61 6.07 -15.12
N PRO A 193 -2.18 7.29 -15.53
CA PRO A 193 -2.23 7.73 -16.92
C PRO A 193 -1.47 6.83 -17.90
N HIS A 194 -0.39 6.19 -17.45
CA HIS A 194 0.32 5.15 -18.19
C HIS A 194 -0.50 3.86 -18.11
N VAL A 195 -1.34 3.69 -19.12
CA VAL A 195 -2.24 2.55 -19.24
C VAL A 195 -1.43 1.24 -19.15
N GLY A 196 -1.85 0.35 -18.25
CA GLY A 196 -1.16 -0.92 -18.02
C GLY A 196 -0.11 -0.89 -16.90
N SER A 197 0.04 0.20 -16.13
CA SER A 197 0.93 0.22 -14.94
C SER A 197 0.58 -0.88 -13.92
N GLU A 198 -0.70 -1.23 -13.77
CA GLU A 198 -1.16 -2.36 -12.95
C GLU A 198 -0.51 -3.70 -13.39
N THR A 199 0.00 -3.81 -14.62
CA THR A 199 0.71 -5.02 -15.08
C THR A 199 2.04 -5.26 -14.40
N GLU A 200 2.63 -4.24 -13.79
CA GLU A 200 3.86 -4.40 -13.01
C GLU A 200 3.64 -5.28 -11.78
N PHE A 201 2.39 -5.40 -11.28
CA PHE A 201 2.04 -6.20 -10.11
C PHE A 201 1.89 -7.69 -10.43
N PHE A 202 1.58 -8.02 -11.68
CA PHE A 202 1.32 -9.39 -12.10
C PHE A 202 2.62 -10.17 -12.29
N ALA A 203 2.60 -11.45 -11.91
CA ALA A 203 3.63 -12.40 -12.34
C ALA A 203 3.54 -12.64 -13.87
N ASP A 204 4.53 -13.33 -14.44
CA ASP A 204 4.55 -13.60 -15.89
C ASP A 204 3.35 -14.39 -16.38
N ARG A 205 2.83 -15.28 -15.52
CA ARG A 205 1.56 -15.96 -15.71
C ARG A 205 0.68 -15.82 -14.48
N VAL A 206 -0.59 -15.50 -14.72
CA VAL A 206 -1.57 -15.22 -13.68
C VAL A 206 -2.84 -15.99 -13.97
N GLN A 207 -3.38 -16.67 -12.95
CA GLN A 207 -4.76 -17.14 -12.99
C GLN A 207 -5.69 -15.92 -12.98
N TYR A 208 -6.27 -15.59 -14.13
CA TYR A 208 -6.95 -14.33 -14.36
C TYR A 208 -8.46 -14.55 -14.53
N TYR A 209 -9.23 -14.22 -13.49
CA TYR A 209 -10.67 -14.43 -13.46
C TYR A 209 -11.06 -15.85 -13.93
N ASP A 210 -12.11 -15.94 -14.75
CA ASP A 210 -12.58 -17.19 -15.38
C ASP A 210 -11.82 -17.55 -16.67
N GLU A 211 -10.81 -16.76 -17.08
CA GLU A 211 -10.07 -16.98 -18.33
C GLU A 211 -8.95 -18.02 -18.21
N GLY A 212 -8.66 -18.50 -16.99
CA GLY A 212 -7.55 -19.41 -16.76
C GLY A 212 -6.21 -18.69 -16.58
N VAL A 213 -5.12 -19.43 -16.78
CA VAL A 213 -3.77 -18.90 -16.64
C VAL A 213 -3.35 -18.18 -17.93
N ILE A 214 -3.16 -16.86 -17.85
CA ILE A 214 -2.78 -16.03 -19.00
C ILE A 214 -1.49 -15.25 -18.75
N GLY A 215 -0.84 -14.83 -19.84
CA GLY A 215 0.39 -14.04 -19.78
C GLY A 215 0.15 -12.55 -19.58
N ARG A 216 1.13 -11.86 -18.98
CA ARG A 216 1.08 -10.42 -18.68
C ARG A 216 0.71 -9.53 -19.87
N GLU A 217 1.16 -9.89 -21.07
CA GLU A 217 0.86 -9.15 -22.30
C GLU A 217 -0.64 -9.20 -22.68
N LYS A 218 -1.31 -10.33 -22.42
CA LYS A 218 -2.77 -10.43 -22.62
C LYS A 218 -3.52 -9.59 -21.58
N ILE A 219 -3.03 -9.59 -20.34
CA ILE A 219 -3.58 -8.78 -19.25
C ILE A 219 -3.45 -7.29 -19.58
N ARG A 220 -2.27 -6.85 -20.05
CA ARG A 220 -2.02 -5.46 -20.49
C ARG A 220 -3.06 -4.99 -21.49
N LYS A 221 -3.27 -5.76 -22.56
CA LYS A 221 -4.26 -5.46 -23.59
C LYS A 221 -5.69 -5.40 -23.04
N ASP A 222 -6.00 -6.21 -22.03
CA ASP A 222 -7.32 -6.18 -21.40
C ASP A 222 -7.54 -4.92 -20.55
N LEU A 223 -6.55 -4.57 -19.74
CA LEU A 223 -6.54 -3.33 -18.96
C LEU A 223 -6.61 -2.10 -19.86
N GLU A 224 -5.93 -2.11 -21.01
CA GLU A 224 -6.02 -1.04 -22.01
C GLU A 224 -7.44 -0.86 -22.57
N ARG A 225 -8.08 -1.96 -22.95
CA ARG A 225 -9.48 -1.91 -23.42
C ARG A 225 -10.41 -1.44 -22.32
N TYR A 226 -10.22 -1.88 -21.08
CA TYR A 226 -11.01 -1.46 -19.94
C TYR A 226 -10.84 0.05 -19.67
N ALA A 227 -9.61 0.55 -19.65
CA ALA A 227 -9.31 1.96 -19.44
C ALA A 227 -9.88 2.86 -20.55
N ALA A 228 -9.80 2.41 -21.82
CA ALA A 228 -10.42 3.11 -22.95
C ALA A 228 -11.95 3.10 -22.89
N ARG A 229 -12.54 1.99 -22.40
CA ARG A 229 -13.99 1.87 -22.21
C ARG A 229 -14.51 2.76 -21.09
N TRP A 230 -13.73 2.97 -20.04
CA TRP A 230 -14.11 3.74 -18.86
C TRP A 230 -12.97 4.72 -18.50
N PRO A 231 -12.84 5.87 -19.17
CA PRO A 231 -11.73 6.79 -18.92
C PRO A 231 -11.77 7.42 -17.52
N ASP A 232 -12.98 7.73 -17.03
CA ASP A 232 -13.18 8.29 -15.70
C ASP A 232 -13.51 7.15 -14.73
N ARG A 233 -12.60 6.85 -13.81
CA ARG A 233 -12.74 5.74 -12.86
C ARG A 233 -12.47 6.23 -11.46
N ARG A 234 -13.29 5.79 -10.51
CA ARG A 234 -13.13 6.07 -9.09
C ARG A 234 -13.38 4.81 -8.29
N PHE A 235 -12.52 4.58 -7.31
CA PHE A 235 -12.54 3.38 -6.48
C PHE A 235 -12.43 3.75 -5.01
N TRP A 236 -13.12 2.98 -4.17
CA TRP A 236 -13.07 3.07 -2.72
C TRP A 236 -12.86 1.67 -2.15
N LEU A 237 -12.04 1.56 -1.11
CA LEU A 237 -12.05 0.39 -0.23
C LEU A 237 -13.21 0.53 0.74
N ASP A 238 -14.24 -0.27 0.52
CA ASP A 238 -15.55 -0.13 1.18
C ASP A 238 -15.76 -1.22 2.24
N GLY A 239 -14.74 -1.39 3.09
CA GLY A 239 -14.70 -2.40 4.15
C GLY A 239 -13.29 -2.91 4.42
N ASP A 240 -13.19 -3.96 5.22
CA ASP A 240 -11.91 -4.46 5.69
C ASP A 240 -11.23 -5.41 4.70
N ILE A 241 -9.91 -5.44 4.76
CA ILE A 241 -9.09 -6.38 4.00
C ILE A 241 -8.94 -7.66 4.83
N THR A 242 -9.35 -8.78 4.27
CA THR A 242 -9.17 -10.12 4.86
C THR A 242 -7.92 -10.76 4.28
N VAL A 243 -7.09 -11.33 5.16
CA VAL A 243 -5.83 -11.97 4.82
C VAL A 243 -5.91 -13.43 5.22
N ASP A 244 -5.72 -14.32 4.24
CA ASP A 244 -5.79 -15.76 4.42
C ASP A 244 -4.48 -16.41 3.91
N PRO A 245 -3.59 -16.88 4.80
CA PRO A 245 -2.37 -17.59 4.42
C PRO A 245 -2.69 -18.80 3.54
N GLN A 246 -1.88 -19.06 2.52
CA GLN A 246 -2.06 -20.19 1.60
C GLN A 246 -0.80 -21.05 1.57
N ASN A 247 -0.96 -22.29 1.09
CA ASN A 247 0.16 -23.20 0.89
C ASN A 247 1.20 -22.61 -0.10
N GLY A 248 2.47 -22.90 0.15
CA GLY A 248 3.57 -22.50 -0.74
C GLY A 248 4.01 -21.04 -0.61
N ASN A 249 3.99 -20.49 0.62
CA ASN A 249 4.40 -19.12 0.95
C ASN A 249 3.61 -18.07 0.15
N ARG A 250 2.30 -18.30 0.03
CA ARG A 250 1.36 -17.40 -0.66
C ARG A 250 0.40 -16.84 0.35
N VAL A 251 -0.19 -15.70 0.02
CA VAL A 251 -1.28 -15.11 0.81
C VAL A 251 -2.43 -14.74 -0.10
N ARG A 252 -3.65 -15.03 0.34
CA ARG A 252 -4.88 -14.60 -0.31
C ARG A 252 -5.37 -13.34 0.40
N VAL A 253 -5.51 -12.27 -0.36
CA VAL A 253 -5.98 -10.97 0.12
C VAL A 253 -7.34 -10.72 -0.53
N THR A 254 -8.38 -10.53 0.28
CA THR A 254 -9.73 -10.26 -0.21
C THR A 254 -10.22 -8.93 0.36
N PHE A 255 -10.76 -8.07 -0.49
CA PHE A 255 -11.22 -6.75 -0.08
C PHE A 255 -12.46 -6.29 -0.86
N PRO A 256 -13.42 -5.62 -0.21
CA PRO A 256 -14.55 -5.00 -0.88
C PRO A 256 -14.10 -3.72 -1.59
N LEU A 257 -14.45 -3.60 -2.87
CA LEU A 257 -14.17 -2.45 -3.70
C LEU A 257 -15.48 -1.89 -4.24
N ARG A 258 -15.80 -0.66 -3.86
CA ARG A 258 -16.82 0.14 -4.53
C ARG A 258 -16.20 0.81 -5.74
N TYR A 259 -16.95 0.89 -6.83
CA TYR A 259 -16.52 1.58 -8.04
C TYR A 259 -17.59 2.52 -8.56
N GLU A 260 -17.12 3.57 -9.24
CA GLU A 260 -17.89 4.44 -10.11
C GLU A 260 -17.08 4.66 -11.38
N LEU A 261 -17.67 4.32 -12.52
CA LEU A 261 -17.06 4.39 -13.84
C LEU A 261 -17.90 5.31 -14.71
N ARG A 262 -17.25 6.17 -15.49
CA ARG A 262 -17.91 7.06 -16.43
C ARG A 262 -17.17 7.08 -17.77
N ASN A 263 -17.95 7.23 -18.83
CA ASN A 263 -17.47 7.50 -20.18
C ASN A 263 -18.48 8.45 -20.85
N GLY A 264 -18.22 9.74 -20.70
CA GLY A 264 -19.18 10.79 -21.05
C GLY A 264 -20.51 10.57 -20.34
N ALA A 265 -21.54 10.24 -21.11
CA ALA A 265 -22.88 10.01 -20.63
C ALA A 265 -23.13 8.60 -20.05
N LYS A 266 -22.22 7.65 -20.31
CA LYS A 266 -22.32 6.30 -19.74
C LYS A 266 -21.79 6.34 -18.33
N HIS A 267 -22.50 5.72 -17.40
CA HIS A 267 -22.03 5.53 -16.03
C HIS A 267 -22.30 4.09 -15.58
N SER A 268 -21.49 3.61 -14.64
CA SER A 268 -21.61 2.31 -14.02
C SER A 268 -21.14 2.43 -12.58
N SER A 269 -21.89 1.88 -11.63
CA SER A 269 -21.48 1.89 -10.23
C SER A 269 -21.90 0.60 -9.54
N GLY A 270 -21.12 0.18 -8.55
CA GLY A 270 -21.43 -1.03 -7.80
C GLY A 270 -20.38 -1.35 -6.76
N LYS A 271 -20.53 -2.53 -6.15
CA LYS A 271 -19.58 -3.09 -5.19
C LYS A 271 -19.20 -4.50 -5.63
N ILE A 272 -17.91 -4.78 -5.60
CA ILE A 272 -17.33 -6.10 -5.87
C ILE A 272 -16.46 -6.48 -4.68
N SER A 273 -16.23 -7.77 -4.51
CA SER A 273 -15.16 -8.29 -3.66
C SER A 273 -14.05 -8.76 -4.59
N LYS A 274 -12.88 -8.14 -4.48
CA LYS A 274 -11.69 -8.48 -5.28
C LYS A 274 -10.79 -9.37 -4.43
N THR A 275 -10.29 -10.44 -5.03
CA THR A 275 -9.37 -11.39 -4.40
C THR A 275 -8.06 -11.42 -5.17
N LEU A 276 -6.95 -11.21 -4.48
CA LEU A 276 -5.60 -11.33 -5.00
C LEU A 276 -4.89 -12.47 -4.28
N VAL A 277 -4.20 -13.34 -5.01
CA VAL A 277 -3.24 -14.28 -4.44
C VAL A 277 -1.85 -13.75 -4.71
N LEU A 278 -1.12 -13.44 -3.65
CA LEU A 278 0.22 -12.86 -3.70
C LEU A 278 1.26 -13.92 -3.37
N LYS A 279 2.43 -13.81 -4.00
CA LYS A 279 3.65 -14.54 -3.63
C LYS A 279 4.82 -13.54 -3.44
N PRO A 280 5.83 -13.88 -2.64
CA PRO A 280 7.06 -13.11 -2.57
C PRO A 280 7.84 -13.17 -3.88
N ALA A 281 8.49 -12.06 -4.22
CA ALA A 281 9.40 -11.91 -5.34
C ALA A 281 10.55 -10.99 -4.92
N GLY A 282 11.60 -11.56 -4.32
CA GLY A 282 12.63 -10.77 -3.64
C GLY A 282 12.04 -10.02 -2.44
N ASP A 283 12.29 -8.72 -2.37
CA ASP A 283 11.75 -7.83 -1.33
C ASP A 283 10.33 -7.31 -1.65
N ASP A 284 9.72 -7.75 -2.75
CA ASP A 284 8.42 -7.31 -3.27
C ASP A 284 7.40 -8.47 -3.30
N LEU A 285 6.16 -8.17 -3.72
CA LEU A 285 5.07 -9.12 -3.92
C LEU A 285 4.60 -9.10 -5.38
N GLN A 286 4.23 -10.27 -5.88
CA GLN A 286 3.61 -10.45 -7.20
C GLN A 286 2.25 -11.15 -7.09
N ILE A 287 1.30 -10.67 -7.89
CA ILE A 287 -0.02 -11.27 -8.05
C ILE A 287 0.10 -12.48 -8.99
N VAL A 288 -0.27 -13.65 -8.48
CA VAL A 288 -0.30 -14.93 -9.23
C VAL A 288 -1.72 -15.41 -9.53
N ALA A 289 -2.71 -14.87 -8.84
CA ALA A 289 -4.11 -15.02 -9.20
C ALA A 289 -4.89 -13.75 -8.85
N VAL A 290 -5.84 -13.39 -9.70
CA VAL A 290 -6.80 -12.31 -9.45
C VAL A 290 -8.20 -12.81 -9.80
N ASN A 291 -9.16 -12.52 -8.94
CA ASN A 291 -10.55 -12.79 -9.19
C ASN A 291 -11.45 -11.70 -8.60
N GLU A 292 -12.69 -11.64 -9.05
CA GLU A 292 -13.71 -10.77 -8.47
C GLU A 292 -15.07 -11.47 -8.41
N ARG A 293 -15.90 -11.03 -7.46
CA ARG A 293 -17.30 -11.45 -7.35
C ARG A 293 -18.14 -10.25 -6.95
N LYS A 294 -19.43 -10.28 -7.26
CA LYS A 294 -20.37 -9.27 -6.75
C LYS A 294 -20.34 -9.30 -5.22
N ALA A 295 -20.22 -8.13 -4.59
CA ALA A 295 -20.40 -8.03 -3.15
C ALA A 295 -21.87 -8.29 -2.82
N GLY A 296 -22.13 -9.18 -1.86
CA GLY A 296 -23.47 -9.55 -1.39
C GLY A 296 -24.17 -8.41 -0.66
#